data_AF-B6XG30-F1
#
_entry.id   AF-B6XG30-F1
#
_cell.length_a   1.000
_cell.length_b   1.000
_cell.length_c   1.000
_cell.angle_alpha   90.00
_cell.angle_beta   90.00
_cell.angle_gamma   90.00
#
_symmetry.space_group_name_H-M   'P 1'
#
loop_
_entity.id
_entity.type
_entity.pdbx_description
1 polymer ?
#
loop_
_entity_poly.entity_id
_entity_poly.type
_entity_poly.pdbx_seq_one_letter_code
_entity_poly.pdbx_strand_id
1 'polypeptide(L)'
;MNPKGNNMLFMNIERKYYSQADDGAGGGSGGTAPVITPEIQAIIDKAVGEQVAGLKAKRDELLGKLKEQNDNLKRFEGIDPDAVRGILKRFENDEEAKLIADGKIDEVINKRTERLRNDVDKQLKEANSRVERAEAFANKFRQRVLGDEVRSAAGKAGALASAQEDLILRAKGIFQINDEGQAVAVDDDGNPIMGKDGRTPLSPVEWVESLKESAPHLFPAASGTDAGKHKQGGAHLKRSQMSASEKADYIRRYGRDTFLKLPKE
;
A
#
# COMPACT_ATOMS: atom_id res chain seq x y z
N MET A 1 -22.24 9.97 -1.07
CA MET A 1 -23.51 10.27 -0.37
C MET A 1 -23.28 11.49 0.51
N ASN A 2 -24.20 12.44 0.46
CA ASN A 2 -24.09 13.87 0.80
C ASN A 2 -23.81 14.20 2.30
N PRO A 3 -22.78 14.99 2.68
CA PRO A 3 -22.54 15.44 4.06
C PRO A 3 -23.34 16.71 4.40
N LYS A 4 -24.64 16.76 4.06
CA LYS A 4 -25.48 17.96 4.25
C LYS A 4 -26.55 17.83 5.35
N GLY A 5 -26.60 16.70 6.07
CA GLY A 5 -27.61 16.46 7.11
C GLY A 5 -27.27 17.05 8.50
N ASN A 6 -26.01 16.98 8.93
CA ASN A 6 -25.64 17.35 10.31
C ASN A 6 -25.51 18.86 10.56
N ASN A 7 -25.30 19.68 9.53
CA ASN A 7 -25.12 21.13 9.72
C ASN A 7 -26.44 21.89 9.90
N MET A 8 -27.58 21.28 9.58
CA MET A 8 -28.90 21.93 9.67
C MET A 8 -29.50 21.89 11.09
N LEU A 9 -29.05 20.98 11.97
CA LEU A 9 -29.53 20.90 13.35
C LEU A 9 -28.85 21.95 14.24
N PHE A 10 -27.55 22.16 14.08
CA PHE A 10 -26.80 23.14 14.89
C PHE A 10 -27.12 24.58 14.50
N MET A 11 -27.29 24.88 13.21
CA MET A 11 -27.67 26.21 12.71
C MET A 11 -29.08 26.65 13.12
N ASN A 12 -29.99 25.72 13.40
CA ASN A 12 -31.37 26.06 13.78
C ASN A 12 -31.52 26.40 15.27
N ILE A 13 -30.54 26.02 16.10
CA ILE A 13 -30.48 26.39 17.52
C ILE A 13 -29.92 27.80 17.67
N GLU A 14 -28.85 28.15 16.93
CA GLU A 14 -28.22 29.47 17.01
C GLU A 14 -29.18 30.63 16.67
N ARG A 15 -30.11 30.43 15.73
CA ARG A 15 -31.01 31.49 15.27
C ARG A 15 -32.15 31.83 16.22
N LYS A 16 -32.49 30.95 17.17
CA LYS A 16 -33.62 31.15 18.09
C LYS A 16 -33.25 31.89 19.38
N TYR A 17 -31.96 31.98 19.70
CA TYR A 17 -31.49 32.46 21.00
C TYR A 17 -30.63 33.73 20.97
N TYR A 18 -30.36 34.32 19.79
CA TYR A 18 -29.52 35.52 19.67
C TYR A 18 -30.27 36.85 19.42
N SER A 19 -31.60 36.87 19.39
CA SER A 19 -32.38 38.09 19.05
C SER A 19 -32.99 38.84 20.25
N GLN A 20 -32.42 38.73 21.44
CA GLN A 20 -32.88 39.53 22.57
C GLN A 20 -31.71 39.99 23.44
N ALA A 21 -30.95 40.94 22.92
CA ALA A 21 -30.01 41.77 23.66
C ALA A 21 -30.05 43.20 23.10
N ASP A 22 -30.79 44.09 23.75
CA ASP A 22 -30.63 45.56 23.81
C ASP A 22 -31.70 46.03 24.82
N ASP A 23 -31.45 46.74 25.93
CA ASP A 23 -30.70 47.98 26.06
C ASP A 23 -30.07 48.12 27.46
N GLY A 24 -28.86 48.70 27.55
CA GLY A 24 -28.49 49.54 28.70
C GLY A 24 -27.36 49.07 29.64
N ALA A 25 -26.12 49.38 29.24
CA ALA A 25 -24.99 49.86 30.06
C ALA A 25 -24.50 49.05 31.30
N GLY A 26 -23.24 48.57 31.20
CA GLY A 26 -22.40 48.24 32.35
C GLY A 26 -21.43 47.11 32.06
N GLY A 27 -20.14 47.44 31.90
CA GLY A 27 -19.11 46.52 31.41
C GLY A 27 -18.84 45.31 32.31
N GLY A 28 -18.53 44.18 31.66
CA GLY A 28 -18.10 42.95 32.30
C GLY A 28 -17.61 41.96 31.26
N SER A 29 -16.29 41.79 31.19
CA SER A 29 -15.62 40.71 30.45
C SER A 29 -16.23 39.35 30.83
N GLY A 30 -16.67 38.59 29.84
CA GLY A 30 -17.25 37.26 30.08
C GLY A 30 -17.84 36.67 28.82
N GLY A 31 -16.97 36.25 27.89
CA GLY A 31 -17.37 35.34 26.82
C GLY A 31 -18.07 34.14 27.44
N THR A 32 -19.39 34.07 27.28
CA THR A 32 -20.21 33.02 27.87
C THR A 32 -19.94 31.76 27.07
N ALA A 33 -19.10 30.89 27.62
CA ALA A 33 -18.93 29.53 27.14
C ALA A 33 -20.30 28.84 27.10
N PRO A 34 -20.59 27.98 26.10
CA PRO A 34 -21.88 27.31 25.98
C PRO A 34 -22.19 26.55 27.28
N VAL A 35 -23.28 26.93 27.95
CA VAL A 35 -23.76 26.26 29.16
C VAL A 35 -24.33 24.91 28.72
N ILE A 36 -23.71 23.81 29.15
CA ILE A 36 -24.24 22.47 28.92
C ILE A 36 -25.49 22.32 29.78
N THR A 37 -26.65 22.43 29.16
CA THR A 37 -27.94 22.17 29.82
C THR A 37 -28.07 20.66 30.09
N PRO A 38 -28.92 20.24 31.05
CA PRO A 38 -29.14 18.83 31.36
C PRO A 38 -29.52 17.98 30.14
N GLU A 39 -30.25 18.57 29.18
CA GLU A 39 -30.62 17.91 27.93
C GLU A 39 -29.42 17.69 26.99
N ILE A 40 -28.50 18.66 26.91
CA ILE A 40 -27.26 18.54 26.12
C ILE A 40 -26.34 17.49 26.76
N GLN A 41 -26.26 17.47 28.10
CA GLN A 41 -25.48 16.45 28.83
C GLN A 41 -26.01 15.04 28.55
N ALA A 42 -27.34 14.84 28.54
CA ALA A 42 -27.94 13.54 28.25
C ALA A 42 -27.65 13.04 26.83
N ILE A 43 -27.59 13.94 25.85
CA ILE A 43 -27.23 13.59 24.45
C ILE A 43 -25.75 13.21 24.35
N ILE A 44 -24.87 13.93 25.05
CA ILE A 44 -23.43 13.62 25.11
C ILE A 44 -23.22 12.25 25.79
N ASP A 45 -23.85 12.02 26.94
CA ASP A 45 -23.72 10.77 27.69
C ASP A 45 -24.26 9.58 26.89
N LYS A 46 -25.34 9.77 26.13
CA LYS A 46 -25.87 8.75 25.21
C LYS A 46 -24.90 8.45 24.08
N ALA A 47 -24.34 9.46 23.42
CA ALA A 47 -23.39 9.27 22.33
C ALA A 47 -22.08 8.63 22.80
N VAL A 48 -21.57 9.02 23.97
CA VAL A 48 -20.40 8.41 24.62
C VAL A 48 -20.72 6.97 25.05
N GLY A 49 -21.90 6.74 25.62
CA GLY A 49 -22.38 5.42 25.99
C GLY A 49 -22.44 4.46 24.80
N GLU A 50 -22.97 4.92 23.66
CA GLU A 50 -23.04 4.13 22.42
C GLU A 50 -21.65 3.82 21.85
N GLN A 51 -20.72 4.79 21.87
CA GLN A 51 -19.34 4.56 21.39
C GLN A 51 -18.50 3.68 22.33
N VAL A 52 -18.70 3.77 23.65
CA VAL A 52 -17.92 3.04 24.65
C VAL A 52 -18.56 1.67 24.98
N ALA A 53 -19.83 1.43 24.66
CA ALA A 53 -20.49 0.15 24.90
C ALA A 53 -19.76 -1.04 24.25
N GLY A 54 -19.37 -0.91 22.98
CA GLY A 54 -18.62 -1.95 22.28
C GLY A 54 -17.24 -2.20 22.90
N LEU A 55 -16.54 -1.13 23.29
CA LEU A 55 -15.25 -1.22 23.97
C LEU A 55 -15.38 -1.87 25.35
N LYS A 56 -16.44 -1.56 26.10
CA LYS A 56 -16.71 -2.13 27.42
C LYS A 56 -17.04 -3.61 27.34
N ALA A 57 -17.90 -4.01 26.39
CA ALA A 57 -18.19 -5.41 26.12
C ALA A 57 -16.91 -6.19 25.76
N LYS A 58 -16.05 -5.64 24.90
CA LYS A 58 -14.77 -6.28 24.55
C LYS A 58 -13.81 -6.35 25.73
N ARG A 59 -13.75 -5.31 26.55
CA ARG A 59 -12.94 -5.27 27.78
C ARG A 59 -13.38 -6.35 28.77
N ASP A 60 -14.69 -6.52 28.98
CA ASP A 60 -15.20 -7.53 29.90
C ASP A 60 -14.98 -8.96 29.37
N GLU A 61 -15.13 -9.18 28.05
CA GLU A 61 -14.75 -10.44 27.38
C GLU A 61 -13.26 -10.76 27.55
N LEU A 62 -12.37 -9.78 27.33
CA LEU A 62 -10.92 -9.97 27.47
C LEU A 62 -10.52 -10.25 28.92
N LEU A 63 -11.14 -9.57 29.90
CA LEU A 63 -10.89 -9.84 31.31
C LEU A 63 -11.39 -11.23 31.73
N GLY A 64 -12.52 -11.68 31.18
CA GLY A 64 -13.01 -13.04 31.37
C GLY A 64 -12.00 -14.08 30.85
N LYS A 65 -11.57 -13.94 29.60
CA LYS A 65 -10.56 -14.80 28.98
C LYS A 65 -9.23 -14.78 29.73
N LEU A 66 -8.78 -13.62 30.19
CA LEU A 66 -7.54 -13.49 30.95
C LEU A 66 -7.62 -14.22 32.28
N LYS A 67 -8.75 -14.15 32.99
CA LYS A 67 -8.98 -14.92 34.22
C LYS A 67 -8.97 -16.41 33.96
N GLU A 68 -9.69 -16.88 32.95
CA GLU A 68 -9.71 -18.30 32.55
C GLU A 68 -8.30 -18.79 32.19
N GLN A 69 -7.54 -18.00 31.43
CA GLN A 69 -6.15 -18.31 31.09
C GLN A 69 -5.25 -18.35 32.33
N ASN A 70 -5.40 -17.39 33.24
CA ASN A 70 -4.62 -17.33 34.47
C ASN A 70 -4.93 -18.52 35.39
N ASP A 71 -6.20 -18.89 35.53
CA ASP A 71 -6.60 -20.06 36.34
C ASP A 71 -6.17 -21.38 35.71
N ASN A 72 -6.10 -21.45 34.37
CA ASN A 72 -5.46 -22.59 33.68
C ASN A 72 -3.95 -22.62 33.90
N LEU A 73 -3.26 -21.46 33.86
CA LEU A 73 -1.81 -21.36 34.10
C LEU A 73 -1.44 -21.76 35.53
N LYS A 74 -2.25 -21.42 36.53
CA LYS A 74 -2.08 -21.87 37.92
C LYS A 74 -2.08 -23.40 38.07
N ARG A 75 -2.76 -24.14 37.18
CA ARG A 75 -2.69 -25.62 37.18
C ARG A 75 -1.32 -26.15 36.79
N PHE A 76 -0.51 -25.33 36.13
CA PHE A 76 0.87 -25.62 35.74
C PHE A 76 1.90 -24.94 36.65
N GLU A 77 1.49 -24.11 37.61
CA GLU A 77 2.40 -23.54 38.61
C GLU A 77 3.05 -24.66 39.42
N GLY A 78 4.39 -24.68 39.45
CA GLY A 78 5.18 -25.73 40.10
C GLY A 78 5.49 -26.94 39.21
N ILE A 79 4.93 -27.03 38.00
CA ILE A 79 5.31 -28.02 36.99
C ILE A 79 6.34 -27.37 36.05
N ASP A 80 7.62 -27.70 36.21
CA ASP A 80 8.66 -27.29 35.27
C ASP A 80 8.53 -28.12 33.97
N PRO A 81 8.25 -27.48 32.81
CA PRO A 81 8.13 -28.17 31.52
C PRO A 81 9.38 -28.98 31.13
N ASP A 82 10.56 -28.49 31.49
CA ASP A 82 11.81 -29.17 31.15
C ASP A 82 12.08 -30.34 32.11
N ALA A 83 11.71 -30.22 33.38
CA ALA A 83 11.70 -31.34 34.32
C ALA A 83 10.72 -32.44 33.88
N VAL A 84 9.52 -32.08 33.41
CA VAL A 84 8.52 -33.04 32.89
C VAL A 84 9.03 -33.74 31.65
N ARG A 85 9.60 -33.02 30.68
CA ARG A 85 10.27 -33.63 29.51
C ARG A 85 11.39 -34.58 29.94
N GLY A 86 12.17 -34.20 30.94
CA GLY A 86 13.23 -35.03 31.50
C GLY A 86 12.70 -36.32 32.13
N ILE A 87 11.61 -36.25 32.88
CA ILE A 87 10.95 -37.41 33.50
C ILE A 87 10.38 -38.34 32.43
N LEU A 88 9.66 -37.81 31.44
CA LEU A 88 9.12 -38.57 30.31
C LEU A 88 10.24 -39.32 29.57
N LYS A 89 11.34 -38.64 29.25
CA LYS A 89 12.49 -39.24 28.57
C LYS A 89 13.15 -40.35 29.38
N ARG A 90 13.21 -40.22 30.72
CA ARG A 90 13.73 -41.28 31.60
C ARG A 90 12.79 -42.48 31.63
N PHE A 91 11.49 -42.25 31.76
CA PHE A 91 10.49 -43.32 31.77
C PHE A 91 10.49 -44.13 30.47
N GLU A 92 10.61 -43.45 29.32
CA GLU A 92 10.76 -44.08 28.02
C GLU A 92 12.04 -44.93 27.93
N ASN A 93 13.17 -44.41 28.41
CA ASN A 93 14.43 -45.16 28.44
C ASN A 93 14.35 -46.38 29.38
N ASP A 94 13.65 -46.26 30.50
CA ASP A 94 13.45 -47.34 31.47
C ASP A 94 12.52 -48.43 30.90
N GLU A 95 11.49 -48.06 30.14
CA GLU A 95 10.68 -49.02 29.37
C GLU A 95 11.50 -49.74 28.31
N GLU A 96 12.31 -49.01 27.53
CA GLU A 96 13.23 -49.64 26.57
C GLU A 96 14.23 -50.57 27.27
N ALA A 97 14.77 -50.18 28.43
CA ALA A 97 15.69 -51.01 29.20
C ALA A 97 15.03 -52.30 29.71
N LYS A 98 13.76 -52.23 30.14
CA LYS A 98 12.97 -53.42 30.48
C LYS A 98 12.75 -54.33 29.27
N LEU A 99 12.37 -53.77 28.13
CA LEU A 99 12.17 -54.56 26.91
C LEU A 99 13.47 -55.23 26.43
N ILE A 100 14.62 -54.57 26.61
CA ILE A 100 15.95 -55.16 26.36
C ILE A 100 16.23 -56.29 27.35
N ALA A 101 15.95 -56.08 28.65
CA ALA A 101 16.14 -57.10 29.69
C ALA A 101 15.23 -58.33 29.49
N ASP A 102 14.01 -58.11 28.98
CA ASP A 102 13.04 -59.15 28.62
C ASP A 102 13.36 -59.83 27.26
N GLY A 103 14.44 -59.43 26.58
CA GLY A 103 14.88 -60.00 25.30
C GLY A 103 14.05 -59.57 24.08
N LYS A 104 13.14 -58.60 24.23
CA LYS A 104 12.26 -58.09 23.18
C LYS A 104 12.92 -56.99 22.35
N ILE A 105 14.06 -57.31 21.75
CA ILE A 105 14.88 -56.33 21.01
C ILE A 105 14.12 -55.77 19.80
N ASP A 106 13.33 -56.59 19.10
CA ASP A 106 12.56 -56.15 17.92
C ASP A 106 11.54 -55.06 18.25
N GLU A 107 10.88 -55.13 19.41
CA GLU A 107 9.95 -54.08 19.87
C GLU A 107 10.67 -52.76 20.14
N VAL A 108 11.89 -52.81 20.70
CA VAL A 108 12.72 -51.61 20.95
C VAL A 108 13.19 -50.98 19.65
N ILE A 109 13.62 -51.80 18.68
CA ILE A 109 14.02 -51.30 17.36
C ILE A 109 12.83 -50.65 16.64
N ASN A 110 11.63 -51.25 16.72
CA ASN A 110 10.42 -50.65 16.16
C ASN A 110 10.07 -49.32 16.85
N LYS A 111 10.04 -49.26 18.19
CA LYS A 111 9.80 -48.02 18.95
C LYS A 111 10.83 -46.93 18.58
N ARG A 112 12.11 -47.26 18.52
CA ARG A 112 13.18 -46.31 18.14
C ARG A 112 13.03 -45.82 16.70
N THR A 113 12.65 -46.72 15.79
CA THR A 113 12.45 -46.39 14.36
C THR A 113 11.25 -45.48 14.17
N GLU A 114 10.13 -45.75 14.84
CA GLU A 114 8.95 -44.87 14.82
C GLU A 114 9.27 -43.49 15.40
N ARG A 115 9.96 -43.44 16.53
CA ARG A 115 10.40 -42.18 17.13
C ARG A 115 11.31 -41.39 16.18
N LEU A 116 12.28 -42.06 15.56
CA LEU A 116 13.19 -41.43 14.60
C LEU A 116 12.40 -40.89 13.39
N ARG A 117 11.47 -41.67 12.83
CA ARG A 117 10.59 -41.22 11.74
C ARG A 117 9.80 -39.97 12.15
N ASN A 118 9.17 -39.99 13.32
CA ASN A 118 8.39 -38.85 13.82
C ASN A 118 9.25 -37.60 14.04
N ASP A 119 10.46 -37.75 14.57
CA ASP A 119 11.38 -36.63 14.79
C ASP A 119 11.89 -36.06 13.45
N VAL A 120 12.27 -36.92 12.51
CA VAL A 120 12.68 -36.51 11.16
C VAL A 120 11.53 -35.83 10.42
N ASP A 121 10.31 -36.37 10.47
CA ASP A 121 9.13 -35.75 9.86
C ASP A 121 8.84 -34.38 10.46
N LYS A 122 9.02 -34.23 11.78
CA LYS A 122 8.88 -32.94 12.45
C LYS A 122 9.95 -31.95 12.00
N GLN A 123 11.21 -32.37 11.98
CA GLN A 123 12.33 -31.55 11.53
C GLN A 123 12.17 -31.14 10.06
N LEU A 124 11.70 -32.05 9.20
CA LEU A 124 11.44 -31.79 7.79
C LEU A 124 10.32 -30.77 7.60
N LYS A 125 9.22 -30.89 8.35
CA LYS A 125 8.14 -29.90 8.35
C LYS A 125 8.61 -28.53 8.85
N GLU A 126 9.40 -28.49 9.91
CA GLU A 126 9.97 -27.24 10.42
C GLU A 126 10.95 -26.61 9.43
N ALA A 127 11.81 -27.41 8.81
CA ALA A 127 12.74 -26.96 7.77
C ALA A 127 11.99 -26.41 6.55
N ASN A 128 11.01 -27.14 6.02
CA ASN A 128 10.18 -26.70 4.90
C ASN A 128 9.42 -25.41 5.23
N SER A 129 8.81 -25.33 6.42
CA SER A 129 8.14 -24.10 6.88
C SER A 129 9.10 -22.90 6.98
N ARG A 130 10.37 -23.14 7.36
CA ARG A 130 11.38 -22.08 7.37
C ARG A 130 11.76 -21.64 5.96
N VAL A 131 11.91 -22.58 5.03
CA VAL A 131 12.18 -22.30 3.61
C VAL A 131 11.04 -21.49 3.00
N GLU A 132 9.79 -21.94 3.14
CA GLU A 132 8.61 -21.23 2.62
C GLU A 132 8.51 -19.79 3.18
N ARG A 133 8.76 -19.60 4.48
CA ARG A 133 8.78 -18.26 5.08
C ARG A 133 9.91 -17.39 4.55
N ALA A 134 11.10 -17.97 4.37
CA ALA A 134 12.25 -17.26 3.81
C ALA A 134 12.01 -16.86 2.36
N GLU A 135 11.47 -17.76 1.54
CA GLU A 135 11.12 -17.51 0.14
C GLU A 135 10.02 -16.46 0.01
N ALA A 136 8.97 -16.52 0.83
CA ALA A 136 7.91 -15.53 0.84
C ALA A 136 8.44 -14.14 1.24
N PHE A 137 9.33 -14.07 2.22
CA PHE A 137 10.00 -12.83 2.61
C PHE A 137 10.89 -12.31 1.49
N ALA A 138 11.74 -13.17 0.92
CA ALA A 138 12.64 -12.84 -0.18
C ALA A 138 11.84 -12.30 -1.38
N ASN A 139 10.76 -12.95 -1.78
CA ASN A 139 9.92 -12.48 -2.89
C ASN A 139 9.29 -11.11 -2.62
N LYS A 140 8.81 -10.85 -1.39
CA LYS A 140 8.32 -9.52 -1.00
C LYS A 140 9.43 -8.47 -1.02
N PHE A 141 10.60 -8.83 -0.53
CA PHE A 141 11.78 -7.95 -0.53
C PHE A 141 12.20 -7.62 -1.96
N ARG A 142 12.35 -8.62 -2.83
CA ARG A 142 12.68 -8.45 -4.25
C ARG A 142 11.69 -7.54 -4.96
N GLN A 143 10.39 -7.74 -4.74
CA GLN A 143 9.35 -6.87 -5.31
C GLN A 143 9.46 -5.42 -4.82
N ARG A 144 9.82 -5.21 -3.55
CA ARG A 144 9.99 -3.86 -3.00
C ARG A 144 11.24 -3.19 -3.55
N VAL A 145 12.38 -3.88 -3.57
CA VAL A 145 13.63 -3.37 -4.15
C VAL A 145 13.43 -3.00 -5.61
N LEU A 146 12.85 -3.90 -6.41
CA LEU A 146 12.55 -3.63 -7.81
C LEU A 146 11.64 -2.40 -7.97
N GLY A 147 10.58 -2.30 -7.17
CA GLY A 147 9.68 -1.15 -7.20
C GLY A 147 10.39 0.16 -6.84
N ASP A 148 11.29 0.14 -5.86
CA ASP A 148 12.05 1.32 -5.43
C ASP A 148 13.06 1.76 -6.50
N GLU A 149 13.78 0.82 -7.12
CA GLU A 149 14.71 1.09 -8.23
C GLU A 149 13.98 1.64 -9.46
N VAL A 150 12.85 1.03 -9.84
CA VAL A 150 12.04 1.46 -10.99
C VAL A 150 11.43 2.84 -10.74
N ARG A 151 10.94 3.14 -9.53
CA ARG A 151 10.46 4.50 -9.21
C ARG A 151 11.58 5.53 -9.29
N SER A 152 12.79 5.19 -8.83
CA SER A 152 13.96 6.05 -8.94
C SER A 152 14.33 6.31 -10.40
N ALA A 153 14.38 5.26 -11.22
CA ALA A 153 14.61 5.34 -12.67
C ALA A 153 13.53 6.17 -13.38
N ALA A 154 12.25 5.93 -13.08
CA ALA A 154 11.11 6.68 -13.61
C ALA A 154 11.18 8.17 -13.29
N GLY A 155 11.54 8.52 -12.05
CA GLY A 155 11.76 9.91 -11.65
C GLY A 155 12.90 10.57 -12.43
N LYS A 156 14.03 9.89 -12.60
CA LYS A 156 15.19 10.38 -13.38
C LYS A 156 14.85 10.55 -14.86
N ALA A 157 14.09 9.62 -15.44
CA ALA A 157 13.69 9.67 -16.83
C ALA A 157 12.57 10.69 -17.12
N GLY A 158 11.92 11.23 -16.08
CA GLY A 158 10.83 12.18 -16.19
C GLY A 158 9.49 11.54 -16.57
N ALA A 159 9.23 10.30 -16.13
CA ALA A 159 7.95 9.63 -16.35
C ALA A 159 6.81 10.32 -15.57
N LEU A 160 5.58 10.16 -16.06
CA LEU A 160 4.38 10.67 -15.39
C LEU A 160 4.18 9.99 -14.03
N ALA A 161 3.75 10.74 -13.02
CA ALA A 161 3.42 10.18 -11.70
C ALA A 161 2.33 9.10 -11.80
N SER A 162 1.35 9.28 -12.68
CA SER A 162 0.28 8.30 -12.95
C SER A 162 0.77 7.02 -13.64
N ALA A 163 1.96 7.04 -14.24
CA ALA A 163 2.56 5.90 -14.94
C ALA A 163 3.46 5.04 -14.04
N GLN A 164 3.75 5.48 -12.81
CA GLN A 164 4.70 4.78 -11.92
C GLN A 164 4.29 3.33 -11.64
N GLU A 165 3.03 3.08 -11.31
CA GLU A 165 2.55 1.72 -11.03
C GLU A 165 2.54 0.83 -12.28
N ASP A 166 2.26 1.38 -13.47
CA ASP A 166 2.35 0.64 -14.74
C ASP A 166 3.80 0.26 -15.07
N LEU A 167 4.74 1.19 -14.85
CA LEU A 167 6.17 0.92 -15.02
C LEU A 167 6.65 -0.19 -14.08
N ILE A 168 6.25 -0.16 -12.81
CA ILE A 168 6.60 -1.22 -11.84
C ILE A 168 5.99 -2.56 -12.27
N LEU A 169 4.74 -2.56 -12.74
CA LEU A 169 4.07 -3.77 -13.19
C LEU A 169 4.79 -4.40 -14.39
N ARG A 170 5.16 -3.60 -15.38
CA ARG A 170 5.94 -4.06 -16.55
C ARG A 170 7.32 -4.56 -16.15
N ALA A 171 7.99 -3.87 -15.22
CA ALA A 171 9.31 -4.25 -14.76
C ALA A 171 9.34 -5.64 -14.11
N LYS A 172 8.27 -6.07 -13.43
CA LYS A 172 8.18 -7.41 -12.82
C LYS A 172 8.31 -8.56 -13.81
N GLY A 173 7.97 -8.36 -15.09
CA GLY A 173 8.09 -9.37 -16.13
C GLY A 173 9.46 -9.39 -16.83
N ILE A 174 10.31 -8.41 -16.54
CA ILE A 174 11.59 -8.21 -17.25
C ILE A 174 12.76 -8.36 -16.28
N PHE A 175 12.60 -7.88 -15.05
CA PHE A 175 13.67 -7.79 -14.08
C PHE A 175 13.54 -8.86 -12.98
N GLN A 176 14.68 -9.43 -12.63
CA GLN A 176 14.87 -10.20 -11.41
C GLN A 176 15.91 -9.54 -10.53
N ILE A 177 15.80 -9.76 -9.21
CA ILE A 177 16.81 -9.28 -8.26
C ILE A 177 17.83 -10.40 -8.07
N ASN A 178 19.10 -10.11 -8.39
CA ASN A 178 20.20 -11.06 -8.22
C ASN A 178 20.63 -11.18 -6.74
N ASP A 179 21.60 -12.05 -6.45
CA ASP A 179 22.11 -12.27 -5.09
C ASP A 179 22.80 -11.04 -4.48
N GLU A 180 23.23 -10.09 -5.31
CA GLU A 180 23.83 -8.81 -4.91
C GLU A 180 22.76 -7.76 -4.58
N GLY A 181 21.48 -8.08 -4.77
CA GLY A 181 20.36 -7.20 -4.49
C GLY A 181 20.05 -6.18 -5.59
N GLN A 182 20.58 -6.38 -6.80
CA GLN A 182 20.41 -5.47 -7.95
C GLN A 182 19.35 -5.98 -8.92
N ALA A 183 18.57 -5.08 -9.52
CA ALA A 183 17.66 -5.46 -10.61
C ALA A 183 18.42 -5.70 -11.92
N VAL A 184 18.33 -6.93 -12.40
CA VAL A 184 18.94 -7.42 -13.63
C VAL A 184 17.82 -7.84 -14.57
N ALA A 185 17.79 -7.29 -15.79
CA ALA A 185 16.87 -7.74 -16.82
C ALA A 185 17.26 -9.16 -17.28
N VAL A 186 16.28 -10.05 -17.43
CA VAL A 186 16.48 -11.42 -17.88
C VAL A 186 15.49 -11.78 -19.00
N ASP A 187 15.88 -12.71 -19.86
CA ASP A 187 15.00 -13.29 -20.89
C ASP A 187 14.10 -14.41 -20.33
N ASP A 188 13.28 -15.01 -21.20
CA ASP A 188 12.36 -16.09 -20.84
C ASP A 188 13.08 -17.34 -20.32
N ASP A 189 14.34 -17.53 -20.70
CA ASP A 189 15.21 -18.64 -20.25
C ASP A 189 15.98 -18.29 -18.95
N GLY A 190 15.84 -17.05 -18.45
CA GLY A 190 16.50 -16.55 -17.25
C GLY A 190 17.92 -16.03 -17.46
N ASN A 191 18.37 -15.87 -18.71
CA ASN A 191 19.68 -15.31 -19.00
C ASN A 191 19.66 -13.78 -18.94
N PRO A 192 20.72 -13.12 -18.44
CA PRO A 192 20.78 -11.67 -18.39
C PRO A 192 20.68 -11.02 -19.78
N ILE A 193 19.74 -10.10 -19.95
CA ILE A 193 19.63 -9.26 -21.13
C ILE A 193 20.68 -8.16 -21.03
N MET A 194 21.49 -8.00 -22.06
CA MET A 194 22.59 -7.05 -22.11
C MET A 194 22.08 -5.61 -22.31
N GLY A 195 22.68 -4.65 -21.57
CA GLY A 195 22.44 -3.23 -21.75
C GLY A 195 23.10 -2.65 -23.01
N LYS A 196 23.02 -1.32 -23.16
CA LYS A 196 23.57 -0.62 -24.34
C LYS A 196 25.10 -0.71 -24.43
N ASP A 197 25.77 -0.95 -23.31
CA ASP A 197 27.22 -1.05 -23.21
C ASP A 197 27.78 -2.41 -23.66
N GLY A 198 26.93 -3.42 -23.86
CA GLY A 198 27.34 -4.76 -24.24
C GLY A 198 28.10 -5.53 -23.15
N ARG A 199 28.15 -5.02 -21.92
CA ARG A 199 28.98 -5.56 -20.82
C ARG A 199 28.28 -5.68 -19.48
N THR A 200 27.36 -4.77 -19.16
CA THR A 200 26.51 -4.86 -17.98
C THR A 200 25.06 -5.19 -18.35
N PRO A 201 24.34 -6.02 -17.57
CA PRO A 201 22.95 -6.30 -17.83
C PRO A 201 22.11 -5.02 -17.87
N LEU A 202 21.08 -5.02 -18.70
CA LEU A 202 20.18 -3.89 -18.87
C LEU A 202 19.62 -3.47 -17.50
N SER A 203 19.88 -2.22 -17.13
CA SER A 203 19.44 -1.65 -15.86
C SER A 203 18.04 -1.04 -15.95
N PRO A 204 17.33 -0.85 -14.81
CA PRO A 204 16.03 -0.17 -14.81
C PRO A 204 16.06 1.23 -15.41
N VAL A 205 17.17 1.96 -15.27
CA VAL A 205 17.33 3.31 -15.82
C VAL A 205 17.33 3.28 -17.35
N GLU A 206 18.19 2.44 -17.94
CA GLU A 206 18.29 2.30 -19.40
C GLU A 206 17.00 1.75 -20.00
N TRP A 207 16.36 0.80 -19.30
CA TRP A 207 15.09 0.26 -19.73
C TRP A 207 13.99 1.32 -19.74
N VAL A 208 13.82 2.09 -18.67
CA VAL A 208 12.82 3.17 -18.64
C VAL A 208 13.12 4.22 -19.72
N GLU A 209 14.38 4.53 -20.01
CA GLU A 209 14.73 5.42 -21.12
C GLU A 209 14.27 4.87 -22.47
N SER A 210 14.43 3.56 -22.72
CA SER A 210 13.96 2.91 -23.96
C SER A 210 12.44 2.99 -24.13
N LEU A 211 11.69 3.12 -23.03
CA LEU A 211 10.23 3.25 -23.07
C LEU A 211 9.77 4.61 -23.62
N LYS A 212 10.64 5.62 -23.72
CA LYS A 212 10.27 6.88 -24.38
C LYS A 212 9.91 6.70 -25.84
N GLU A 213 10.53 5.72 -26.50
CA GLU A 213 10.28 5.38 -27.89
C GLU A 213 9.13 4.38 -28.03
N SER A 214 9.12 3.32 -27.23
CA SER A 214 8.16 2.22 -27.35
C SER A 214 6.83 2.44 -26.60
N ALA A 215 6.82 3.28 -25.56
CA ALA A 215 5.66 3.59 -24.73
C ALA A 215 5.60 5.09 -24.35
N PRO A 216 5.52 6.00 -25.33
CA PRO A 216 5.59 7.45 -25.10
C PRO A 216 4.48 8.01 -24.19
N HIS A 217 3.34 7.32 -24.10
CA HIS A 217 2.20 7.69 -23.24
C HIS A 217 2.51 7.64 -21.74
N LEU A 218 3.60 6.98 -21.34
CA LEU A 218 4.07 6.94 -19.95
C LEU A 218 4.83 8.20 -19.55
N PHE A 219 5.16 9.05 -20.52
CA PHE A 219 5.93 10.27 -20.35
C PHE A 219 5.07 11.50 -20.67
N PRO A 220 5.43 12.69 -20.12
CA PRO A 220 4.78 13.92 -20.50
C PRO A 220 4.84 14.09 -22.01
N ALA A 221 3.70 14.43 -22.62
CA ALA A 221 3.69 14.86 -24.01
C ALA A 221 4.70 16.01 -24.16
N ALA A 222 5.53 15.96 -25.21
CA ALA A 222 6.45 17.04 -25.49
C ALA A 222 5.65 18.34 -25.57
N SER A 223 5.80 19.20 -24.54
CA SER A 223 5.31 20.56 -24.60
C SER A 223 6.25 21.28 -25.54
N GLY A 224 5.94 21.21 -26.84
CA GLY A 224 6.50 22.13 -27.81
C GLY A 224 6.25 23.53 -27.26
N THR A 225 7.33 24.27 -27.05
CA THR A 225 7.34 25.70 -26.80
C THR A 225 6.21 26.38 -27.56
N ASP A 226 5.48 27.25 -26.87
CA ASP A 226 4.44 28.20 -27.29
C ASP A 226 4.59 28.78 -28.73
N ALA A 227 4.53 27.92 -29.74
CA ALA A 227 4.43 28.28 -31.15
C ALA A 227 2.95 28.36 -31.48
N GLY A 228 2.33 29.46 -31.03
CA GLY A 228 0.96 29.78 -31.36
C GLY A 228 0.01 29.69 -30.17
N LYS A 229 0.21 30.55 -29.16
CA LYS A 229 -0.92 31.18 -28.48
C LYS A 229 -1.81 31.88 -29.51
N HIS A 230 -2.70 31.08 -30.08
CA HIS A 230 -3.90 31.51 -30.74
C HIS A 230 -4.70 32.28 -29.69
N LYS A 231 -4.60 33.62 -29.72
CA LYS A 231 -5.57 34.48 -29.05
C LYS A 231 -6.94 34.07 -29.59
N GLN A 232 -7.72 33.37 -28.78
CA GLN A 232 -9.16 33.34 -28.94
C GLN A 232 -9.68 34.74 -28.69
N GLY A 233 -9.89 35.44 -29.80
CA GLY A 233 -10.61 36.69 -29.91
C GLY A 233 -10.92 36.83 -31.37
N GLY A 234 -12.18 36.60 -31.76
CA GLY A 234 -12.65 36.77 -33.13
C GLY A 234 -12.37 38.18 -33.60
N ALA A 235 -11.24 38.36 -34.27
CA ALA A 235 -10.92 39.54 -35.05
C ALA A 235 -10.80 39.04 -36.48
N HIS A 236 -11.72 39.50 -37.33
CA HIS A 236 -11.78 39.23 -38.75
C HIS A 236 -10.37 39.10 -39.36
N LEU A 237 -10.01 37.90 -39.85
CA LEU A 237 -8.79 37.73 -40.64
C LEU A 237 -8.92 38.61 -41.89
N LYS A 238 -8.07 39.63 -41.97
CA LYS A 238 -8.01 40.58 -43.10
C LYS A 238 -6.89 40.15 -44.03
N ARG A 239 -7.14 40.13 -45.34
CA ARG A 239 -6.11 39.75 -46.32
C ARG A 239 -4.90 40.69 -46.33
N SER A 240 -5.07 41.94 -45.86
CA SER A 240 -4.01 42.94 -45.73
C SER A 240 -3.02 42.63 -44.61
N GLN A 241 -3.45 41.89 -43.58
CA GLN A 241 -2.63 41.58 -42.40
C GLN A 241 -1.88 40.24 -42.55
N MET A 242 -2.14 39.48 -43.62
CA MET A 242 -1.47 38.21 -43.89
C MET A 242 -0.15 38.43 -44.65
N SER A 243 0.90 37.78 -44.16
CA SER A 243 2.18 37.63 -44.86
C SER A 243 2.03 36.81 -46.15
N ALA A 244 3.06 36.83 -47.01
CA ALA A 244 3.04 36.08 -48.26
C ALA A 244 2.90 34.56 -48.04
N SER A 245 3.52 34.01 -47.00
CA SER A 245 3.41 32.58 -46.65
C SER A 245 2.01 32.23 -46.15
N GLU A 246 1.42 33.06 -45.29
CA GLU A 246 0.06 32.84 -44.77
C GLU A 246 -0.99 32.90 -45.89
N LYS A 247 -0.80 33.78 -46.89
CA LYS A 247 -1.68 33.84 -48.07
C LYS A 247 -1.60 32.56 -48.90
N ALA A 248 -0.39 32.07 -49.17
CA ALA A 248 -0.18 30.83 -49.92
C ALA A 248 -0.79 29.63 -49.19
N ASP A 249 -0.61 29.56 -47.88
CA ASP A 249 -1.15 28.52 -47.02
C ASP A 249 -2.67 28.53 -46.95
N TYR A 250 -3.28 29.71 -46.88
CA TYR A 250 -4.73 29.86 -46.85
C TYR A 250 -5.36 29.46 -48.19
N ILE A 251 -4.80 29.92 -49.31
CA ILE A 251 -5.27 29.55 -50.65
C ILE A 251 -5.14 28.04 -50.87
N ARG A 252 -4.06 27.43 -50.39
CA ARG A 252 -3.85 25.98 -50.49
C ARG A 252 -4.87 25.18 -49.69
N ARG A 253 -5.28 25.65 -48.51
CA ARG A 253 -6.22 24.94 -47.62
C ARG A 253 -7.68 25.19 -47.96
N TYR A 254 -8.05 26.41 -48.33
CA TYR A 254 -9.44 26.83 -48.46
C TYR A 254 -9.82 27.26 -49.89
N GLY A 255 -8.85 27.30 -50.81
CA GLY A 255 -9.06 27.75 -52.18
C GLY A 255 -8.91 29.26 -52.37
N ARG A 256 -8.72 29.69 -53.63
CA ARG A 256 -8.53 31.10 -53.96
C ARG A 256 -9.79 31.95 -53.75
N ASP A 257 -10.96 31.37 -53.97
CA ASP A 257 -12.24 32.10 -53.91
C ASP A 257 -12.66 32.45 -52.48
N THR A 258 -12.28 31.62 -51.50
CA THR A 258 -12.49 31.92 -50.08
C THR A 258 -11.54 33.00 -49.59
N PHE A 259 -10.28 32.99 -50.08
CA PHE A 259 -9.29 34.04 -49.80
C PHE A 259 -9.75 35.42 -50.30
N LEU A 260 -10.36 35.49 -51.48
CA LEU A 260 -10.85 36.76 -52.05
C LEU A 260 -12.10 37.31 -51.33
N LYS A 261 -12.83 36.46 -50.60
CA LYS A 261 -13.96 36.87 -49.76
C LYS A 261 -13.53 37.47 -48.42
N LEU A 262 -12.25 37.36 -48.05
CA LEU A 262 -11.73 37.98 -46.84
C LEU A 262 -11.68 39.52 -46.98
N PRO A 263 -12.06 40.28 -45.94
CA PRO A 263 -12.00 41.74 -45.96
C PRO A 263 -10.60 42.27 -46.31
N LYS A 264 -10.53 43.32 -47.16
CA LYS A 264 -9.26 43.97 -47.58
C LYS A 264 -8.65 44.86 -46.49
N GLU A 265 -9.45 45.34 -45.58
CA GLU A 265 -9.10 46.42 -44.64
C GLU A 265 -9.12 45.92 -43.21
#